data_AF-A0A974ABK0-F1
#
_entry.id   AF-A0A974ABK0-F1
#
_cell.length_a   1.000
_cell.length_b   1.000
_cell.length_c   1.000
_cell.angle_alpha   90.00
_cell.angle_beta   90.00
_cell.angle_gamma   90.00
#
_symmetry.space_group_name_H-M   'P 1'
#
loop_
_entity.id
_entity.type
_entity.pdbx_description
1 polymer ?
#
loop_
_entity_poly.entity_id
_entity_poly.type
_entity_poly.pdbx_seq_one_letter_code
_entity_poly.pdbx_strand_id
1 'polypeptide(L)' 'MRNFDAIAALRGGGLRPELRALLDRAAVEPGSELFVRDDGMLQSGPDAAPKAVRNNVVPLKTRAA' A
#
# COMPACT_ATOMS: atom_id res chain seq x y z
N MET A 1 11.90 5.74 -12.31
CA MET A 1 13.29 5.43 -11.85
C MET A 1 14.37 5.56 -12.94
N ARG A 2 14.22 6.45 -13.94
CA ARG A 2 15.18 6.53 -15.06
C ARG A 2 16.53 7.20 -14.71
N ASN A 3 16.57 8.02 -13.65
CA ASN A 3 17.77 8.79 -13.29
C ASN A 3 18.83 8.00 -12.52
N PHE A 4 18.47 6.88 -11.90
CA PHE A 4 19.39 6.14 -11.02
C PHE A 4 20.51 5.44 -11.82
N ASP A 5 20.17 4.93 -13.01
CA ASP A 5 21.15 4.32 -13.92
C ASP A 5 22.18 5.32 -14.42
N ALA A 6 21.75 6.54 -14.76
CA ALA A 6 22.66 7.59 -15.20
C ALA A 6 23.68 7.94 -14.10
N ILE A 7 23.23 7.98 -12.84
CA ILE A 7 24.09 8.22 -11.67
C ILE A 7 25.07 7.05 -11.46
N ALA A 8 24.60 5.81 -11.57
CA ALA A 8 25.45 4.63 -11.43
C ALA A 8 26.48 4.49 -12.56
N ALA A 9 26.11 4.87 -13.80
CA ALA A 9 27.02 4.93 -14.93
C ALA A 9 28.11 6.00 -14.74
N LEU A 10 27.75 7.17 -14.20
CA LEU A 10 28.71 8.23 -13.88
C LEU A 10 29.76 7.81 -12.84
N ARG A 11 29.41 6.87 -11.95
CA ARG A 11 30.32 6.27 -10.96
C ARG A 11 31.28 5.23 -11.54
N GLY A 12 31.22 4.95 -12.84
CA GLY A 12 32.16 4.09 -13.57
C GLY A 12 31.79 2.61 -13.64
N GLY A 13 30.71 2.18 -12.98
CA GLY A 13 30.27 0.78 -12.99
C GLY A 13 28.94 0.51 -13.69
N GLY A 14 28.10 1.55 -13.87
CA GLY A 14 26.72 1.33 -14.26
C GLY A 14 25.94 0.54 -13.20
N LEU A 15 24.67 0.30 -13.47
CA LEU A 15 23.83 -0.52 -12.61
C LEU A 15 23.91 -1.97 -13.09
N ARG A 16 24.16 -2.92 -12.18
CA ARG A 16 24.18 -4.34 -12.57
C ARG A 16 22.81 -4.77 -13.11
N PRO A 17 22.74 -5.66 -14.10
CA PRO A 17 21.46 -6.07 -14.72
C PRO A 17 20.41 -6.58 -13.72
N GLU A 18 20.84 -7.27 -12.66
CA GLU A 18 19.95 -7.80 -11.63
C GLU A 18 19.33 -6.67 -10.79
N LEU A 19 20.13 -5.64 -10.46
CA LEU A 19 19.65 -4.47 -9.76
C LEU A 19 18.70 -3.67 -10.63
N ARG A 20 18.96 -3.60 -11.95
CA ARG A 20 18.08 -2.92 -12.91
C ARG A 20 16.72 -3.61 -12.96
N ALA A 21 16.73 -4.94 -13.06
CA ALA A 21 15.51 -5.74 -13.04
C ALA A 21 14.72 -5.59 -11.73
N LEU A 22 15.40 -5.48 -10.58
CA LEU A 22 14.74 -5.23 -9.28
C LEU A 22 14.11 -3.84 -9.23
N LEU A 23 14.82 -2.82 -9.71
CA LEU A 23 14.31 -1.45 -9.77
C LEU A 23 13.11 -1.35 -10.71
N ASP A 24 13.14 -2.00 -11.87
CA ASP A 24 12.01 -2.00 -12.80
C ASP A 24 10.77 -2.68 -12.20
N ARG A 25 10.93 -3.76 -11.42
CA ARG A 25 9.82 -4.36 -10.66
C ARG A 25 9.30 -3.45 -9.55
N ALA A 26 10.19 -2.75 -8.85
CA ALA A 26 9.81 -1.81 -7.80
C ALA A 26 9.22 -0.50 -8.35
N ALA A 27 9.45 -0.20 -9.63
CA ALA A 27 8.85 0.93 -10.33
C ALA A 27 7.38 0.67 -10.73
N VAL A 28 6.86 -0.55 -10.53
CA VAL A 28 5.42 -0.81 -10.52
C VAL A 28 4.79 0.14 -9.49
N GLU A 29 3.70 0.79 -9.86
CA GLU A 29 3.08 1.85 -9.06
C GLU A 29 2.76 1.32 -7.65
N PRO A 30 3.44 1.82 -6.59
CA PRO A 30 3.26 1.30 -5.23
C PRO A 30 1.82 1.48 -4.72
N GLY A 31 1.08 2.40 -5.34
CA GLY A 31 -0.31 2.69 -5.05
C GLY A 31 -1.32 1.83 -5.81
N SER A 32 -0.90 1.02 -6.79
CA SER A 32 -1.83 0.22 -7.60
C SER A 32 -2.60 -0.84 -6.80
N GLU A 33 -2.06 -1.25 -5.64
CA GLU A 33 -2.69 -2.16 -4.69
C GLU A 33 -3.14 -1.46 -3.39
N LEU A 34 -3.16 -0.12 -3.39
CA LEU A 34 -3.64 0.68 -2.27
C LEU A 34 -5.02 1.26 -2.60
N PHE A 35 -5.98 1.03 -1.70
CA PHE A 35 -7.33 1.55 -1.81
C PHE A 35 -7.59 2.50 -0.65
N VAL A 36 -8.33 3.58 -0.91
CA VAL A 36 -8.86 4.45 0.16
C VAL A 36 -10.17 3.84 0.62
N ARG A 37 -10.23 3.48 1.90
CA ARG A 37 -11.43 2.95 2.55
C ARG A 37 -12.43 4.06 2.85
N ASP A 38 -13.69 3.71 3.10
CA ASP A 38 -14.79 4.65 3.39
C ASP A 38 -14.52 5.60 4.57
N ASP A 39 -13.63 5.23 5.49
CA ASP A 39 -13.20 6.06 6.63
C ASP A 39 -12.01 7.00 6.31
N GLY A 40 -11.59 7.06 5.05
CA GLY A 40 -10.47 7.88 4.58
C GLY A 40 -9.09 7.26 4.82
N MET A 41 -9.01 6.03 5.35
CA MET A 41 -7.74 5.34 5.59
C MET A 41 -7.24 4.61 4.34
N LEU A 42 -5.92 4.61 4.13
CA LEU A 42 -5.29 3.79 3.09
C LEU A 42 -5.19 2.33 3.54
N GLN A 43 -5.65 1.42 2.70
CA GLN A 43 -5.57 -0.02 2.89
C GLN A 43 -4.78 -0.65 1.75
N SER A 44 -3.90 -1.59 2.08
CA SER A 44 -3.28 -2.48 1.10
C SER A 44 -4.09 -3.76 0.94
N GLY A 45 -4.09 -4.30 -0.28
CA GLY A 45 -4.74 -5.58 -0.59
C GLY A 45 -6.27 -5.47 -0.75
N PRO A 46 -6.98 -6.61 -0.82
CA PRO A 46 -8.41 -6.64 -1.15
C PRO A 46 -9.23 -5.85 -0.13
N ASP A 47 -10.25 -5.14 -0.61
CA ASP A 47 -11.14 -4.34 0.22
C ASP A 47 -11.65 -5.17 1.41
N ALA A 48 -11.43 -4.64 2.61
CA ALA A 48 -11.94 -5.23 3.84
C ALA A 48 -13.40 -4.82 3.94
N ALA A 49 -14.24 -5.31 3.02
CA ALA A 49 -15.66 -5.09 3.04
C ALA A 49 -16.16 -5.34 4.47
N PRO A 50 -16.84 -4.37 5.12
CA PRO A 50 -17.23 -4.53 6.51
C PRO A 50 -18.22 -5.70 6.63
N LYS A 51 -17.75 -6.83 7.14
CA LYS A 51 -18.55 -7.98 7.56
C LYS A 51 -18.05 -8.40 8.94
N ALA A 52 -18.86 -8.45 10.00
CA ALA A 52 -20.29 -8.65 10.08
C ALA A 52 -20.98 -7.59 10.97
N VAL A 53 -22.26 -7.32 10.67
CA VAL A 53 -23.17 -6.74 11.67
C VAL A 53 -23.10 -7.63 12.89
N ARG A 54 -22.60 -7.10 14.01
CA ARG A 54 -22.58 -7.83 15.28
C ARG A 54 -24.02 -7.93 15.79
N ASN A 55 -24.77 -8.92 15.32
CA ASN A 55 -26.16 -9.19 15.73
C ASN A 55 -26.29 -9.61 17.21
N ASN A 56 -25.17 -9.76 17.91
CA ASN A 56 -25.05 -10.16 19.31
C ASN A 56 -24.71 -8.98 20.25
N VAL A 57 -24.75 -7.73 19.77
CA VAL A 57 -24.52 -6.55 20.61
C VAL A 57 -25.86 -5.93 20.99
N VAL A 58 -26.20 -5.97 22.27
CA VAL A 58 -27.35 -5.26 22.84
C VAL A 58 -26.89 -3.89 23.34
N PRO A 59 -27.51 -2.77 22.92
CA PRO A 59 -27.19 -1.45 23.46
C PRO A 59 -27.38 -1.44 24.98
N LEU A 60 -26.34 -1.03 25.71
CA LEU A 60 -26.42 -0.85 27.15
C LEU A 60 -27.41 0.27 27.43
N LYS A 61 -28.57 -0.06 28.02
CA LYS A 61 -29.58 0.94 28.38
C LYS A 61 -28.98 1.88 29.42
N THR A 62 -28.86 3.15 29.07
CA THR A 62 -28.53 4.21 30.02
C THR A 62 -29.65 4.26 31.07
N ARG A 63 -29.32 4.06 32.34
CA ARG A 63 -30.28 4.31 33.43
C ARG A 63 -30.46 5.82 33.54
N ALA A 64 -31.71 6.29 33.44
CA ALA A 64 -32.06 7.65 33.79
C ALA A 64 -31.80 7.87 35.30
N ALA A 65 -31.23 9.04 35.60
CA ALA A 65 -30.88 9.48 36.95
C ALA A 65 -32.11 9.72 37.83
#